data_AF-A0A420YA74-F1
#
_entry.id   AF-A0A420YA74-F1
#
_cell.length_a   1.000
_cell.length_b   1.000
_cell.length_c   1.000
_cell.angle_alpha   90.00
_cell.angle_beta   90.00
_cell.angle_gamma   90.00
#
_symmetry.space_group_name_H-M   'P 1'
#
loop_
_entity.id
_entity.type
_entity.pdbx_description
1 polymer ?
#
loop_
_entity_poly.entity_id
_entity_poly.type
_entity_poly.pdbx_seq_one_letter_code
_entity_poly.pdbx_strand_id
1 'polypeptide(L)'
;MGRAMMSLPRSAIGFPRDQGLCIEKTITLSARMACRFLDFGLTGIRVSAFFSSDKYGLFPELPLSLRSPYRRYLPLFLATFVKNNIYDFKDAKVSLFQLWMVSIVKPSGCLGYENILADVLKQRRRFGLERVALLPGAVPDYNSNLDMFRCGMHHLRNDLRKADSATGKLLRRDYAAVLNSVMQKMKEDLKALRGEPDEQESYMRFVQHIIVLIKSHGVNICPVDPFFTQPGEDFSPPMEDPQLHSAGIMGYGIRLGEGDTTVYGTLFHYLYQNFKVALVNDKLAEECRILEKAMDNEHVFSFVLTKILPAIIWATSKVPEAWPLLDVYAGALRNLLTRSILSRELGEQSMKDVTALIHYILTWMRTIFRESHTSMTLRQLHILVQLVNLASLMRPTLVAYLCSGAQVDEEHREVEQSFSLFTHFATIAAAGLERDGRQVAGRGGTIILRMPHLFEGVPDLFNGPFFGSGRELSPQVDSFANTISNDVSKNWIVHDTSVSINTPGRGPGGMGSTQSGQGAGYEMFEYEALADRLKVLLMDWIPPVTDGRVRKKALEAVEDDLIF
;
A
#
# COMPACT_ATOMS: atom_id res chain seq x y z
N MET A 1 -10.92 47.21 -15.29
CA MET A 1 -12.30 46.82 -14.93
C MET A 1 -12.36 45.42 -14.33
N GLY A 2 -12.03 44.35 -15.07
CA GLY A 2 -12.08 42.97 -14.54
C GLY A 2 -11.28 42.74 -13.25
N ARG A 3 -10.05 43.26 -13.15
CA ARG A 3 -9.23 43.21 -11.92
C ARG A 3 -9.95 43.83 -10.71
N ALA A 4 -10.49 45.03 -10.88
CA ALA A 4 -11.21 45.76 -9.83
C ALA A 4 -12.51 45.05 -9.41
N MET A 5 -13.19 44.40 -10.35
CA MET A 5 -14.40 43.63 -10.06
C MET A 5 -14.12 42.36 -9.24
N MET A 6 -12.99 41.68 -9.49
CA MET A 6 -12.59 40.50 -8.72
C MET A 6 -12.18 40.83 -7.28
N SER A 7 -11.73 42.07 -7.00
CA SER A 7 -11.31 42.51 -5.67
C SER A 7 -12.43 43.09 -4.79
N LEU A 8 -13.67 43.19 -5.31
CA LEU A 8 -14.78 43.76 -4.54
C LEU A 8 -15.27 42.78 -3.45
N PRO A 9 -15.48 43.24 -2.20
CA PRO A 9 -16.12 42.42 -1.16
C PRO A 9 -17.56 42.10 -1.55
N ARG A 10 -17.98 40.84 -1.33
CA ARG A 10 -19.33 40.33 -1.65
C ARG A 10 -20.47 41.04 -0.89
N SER A 11 -20.16 41.84 0.13
CA SER A 11 -21.12 42.53 1.00
C SER A 11 -21.43 43.97 0.61
N ALA A 12 -20.74 44.57 -0.38
CA ALA A 12 -20.79 46.02 -0.56
C ALA A 12 -21.97 46.56 -1.40
N ILE A 13 -22.70 45.71 -2.15
CA ILE A 13 -23.81 46.17 -3.01
C ILE A 13 -24.93 45.10 -3.01
N GLY A 14 -26.17 45.53 -2.78
CA GLY A 14 -27.35 44.75 -2.38
C GLY A 14 -27.88 43.62 -3.28
N PHE A 15 -27.05 43.02 -4.17
CA PHE A 15 -27.42 41.84 -4.97
C PHE A 15 -26.22 40.87 -5.14
N PRO A 16 -25.89 40.03 -4.14
CA PRO A 16 -24.70 39.17 -4.15
C PRO A 16 -24.69 38.09 -5.26
N ARG A 17 -25.84 37.69 -5.79
CA ARG A 17 -25.93 36.76 -6.94
C ARG A 17 -25.58 37.42 -8.27
N ASP A 18 -26.04 38.66 -8.49
CA ASP A 18 -25.83 39.39 -9.74
C ASP A 18 -24.38 39.87 -9.88
N GLN A 19 -23.73 40.19 -8.76
CA GLN A 19 -22.31 40.54 -8.72
C GLN A 19 -21.42 39.36 -9.14
N GLY A 20 -21.70 38.15 -8.65
CA GLY A 20 -20.97 36.93 -9.04
C GLY A 20 -21.08 36.64 -10.53
N LEU A 21 -22.31 36.67 -11.06
CA LEU A 21 -22.59 36.50 -12.50
C LEU A 21 -21.91 37.57 -13.36
N CYS A 22 -21.86 38.82 -12.89
CA CYS A 22 -21.19 39.91 -13.61
C CYS A 22 -19.67 39.68 -13.68
N ILE A 23 -19.06 39.25 -12.57
CA ILE A 23 -17.62 38.92 -12.52
C ILE A 23 -17.32 37.75 -13.46
N GLU A 24 -18.10 36.67 -13.39
CA GLU A 24 -17.97 35.49 -14.27
C GLU A 24 -18.04 35.86 -15.76
N LYS A 25 -19.06 36.64 -16.14
CA LYS A 25 -19.22 37.12 -17.53
C LYS A 25 -18.05 37.98 -17.96
N THR A 26 -17.57 38.87 -17.08
CA THR A 26 -16.42 39.73 -17.36
C THR A 26 -15.16 38.92 -17.60
N ILE A 27 -14.85 37.94 -16.75
CA ILE A 27 -13.69 37.06 -16.92
C ILE A 27 -13.80 36.23 -18.19
N THR A 28 -14.97 35.66 -18.46
CA THR A 28 -15.20 34.86 -19.67
C THR A 28 -15.03 35.72 -20.93
N LEU A 29 -15.56 36.94 -20.93
CA LEU A 29 -15.42 37.87 -22.05
C LEU A 29 -13.95 38.29 -22.23
N SER A 30 -13.26 38.67 -21.15
CA SER A 30 -11.83 39.00 -21.19
C SER A 30 -10.99 37.82 -21.70
N ALA A 31 -11.29 36.59 -21.27
CA ALA A 31 -10.60 35.40 -21.75
C ALA A 31 -10.87 35.12 -23.23
N ARG A 32 -12.11 35.29 -23.71
CA ARG A 32 -12.45 35.17 -25.15
C ARG A 32 -11.73 36.22 -26.00
N MET A 33 -11.69 37.47 -25.53
CA MET A 33 -10.93 38.53 -26.18
C MET A 33 -9.43 38.19 -26.23
N ALA A 34 -8.87 37.71 -25.13
CA ALA A 34 -7.47 37.26 -25.05
C ALA A 34 -7.20 36.13 -26.06
N CYS A 35 -8.09 35.14 -26.17
CA CYS A 35 -7.95 34.07 -27.17
C CYS A 35 -7.90 34.63 -28.59
N ARG A 36 -8.81 35.53 -28.94
CA ARG A 36 -8.82 36.18 -30.27
C ARG A 36 -7.54 36.97 -30.54
N PHE A 37 -7.03 37.70 -29.55
CA PHE A 37 -5.78 38.46 -29.74
C PHE A 37 -4.56 37.55 -29.99
N LEU A 38 -4.52 36.38 -29.34
CA LEU A 38 -3.50 35.37 -29.57
C LEU A 38 -3.66 34.70 -30.94
N ASP A 39 -4.88 34.34 -31.34
CA ASP A 39 -5.18 33.71 -32.64
C ASP A 39 -4.83 34.62 -33.83
N PHE A 40 -5.09 35.94 -33.72
CA PHE A 40 -4.77 36.90 -34.78
C PHE A 40 -3.30 37.34 -34.78
N GLY A 41 -2.45 36.78 -33.92
CA GLY A 41 -1.00 36.99 -33.96
C GLY A 41 -0.58 38.45 -33.76
N LEU A 42 -1.33 39.24 -32.98
CA LEU A 42 -0.92 40.59 -32.60
C LEU A 42 0.44 40.48 -31.87
N THR A 43 1.51 40.80 -32.59
CA THR A 43 2.91 40.41 -32.34
C THR A 43 3.51 40.88 -31.01
N GLY A 44 2.76 41.61 -30.18
CA GLY A 44 3.15 42.07 -28.86
C GLY A 44 2.38 41.50 -27.67
N ILE A 45 1.26 40.78 -27.87
CA ILE A 45 0.42 40.28 -26.76
C ILE A 45 0.73 38.80 -26.51
N ARG A 46 1.40 38.53 -25.39
CA ARG A 46 1.70 37.18 -24.90
C ARG A 46 0.75 36.80 -23.77
N VAL A 47 0.64 35.51 -23.48
CA VAL A 47 -0.19 35.01 -22.36
C VAL A 47 0.23 35.63 -21.03
N SER A 48 1.52 35.88 -20.82
CA SER A 48 2.06 36.54 -19.63
C SER A 48 1.56 37.97 -19.43
N ALA A 49 1.15 38.69 -20.48
CA ALA A 49 0.63 40.05 -20.39
C ALA A 49 -0.73 40.14 -19.67
N PHE A 50 -1.47 39.02 -19.60
CA PHE A 50 -2.71 38.93 -18.81
C PHE A 50 -2.46 38.67 -17.32
N PHE A 51 -1.22 38.33 -16.96
CA PHE A 51 -0.74 38.03 -15.61
C PHE A 51 0.26 39.07 -15.07
N SER A 52 0.31 40.25 -15.68
CA SER A 52 1.11 41.37 -15.20
C SER A 52 0.21 42.49 -14.69
N SER A 53 0.79 43.43 -13.95
CA SER A 53 0.05 44.62 -13.51
C SER A 53 -0.24 45.63 -14.64
N ASP A 54 0.18 45.32 -15.88
CA ASP A 54 0.16 46.21 -17.03
C ASP A 54 -1.23 46.38 -17.68
N LYS A 55 -1.27 47.11 -18.79
CA LYS A 55 -2.47 47.54 -19.55
C LYS A 55 -3.47 46.41 -19.87
N TYR A 56 -3.00 45.19 -20.10
CA TYR A 56 -3.83 44.02 -20.45
C TYR A 56 -4.01 43.03 -19.29
N GLY A 57 -3.48 43.36 -18.12
CA GLY A 57 -3.44 42.49 -16.96
C GLY A 57 -4.81 42.25 -16.35
N LEU A 58 -5.34 41.04 -16.50
CA LEU A 58 -6.53 40.61 -15.77
C LEU A 58 -6.19 40.24 -14.34
N PHE A 59 -5.07 39.54 -14.16
CA PHE A 59 -4.54 39.10 -12.88
C PHE A 59 -3.36 39.99 -12.46
N PRO A 60 -3.17 40.25 -11.15
CA PRO A 60 -2.11 41.15 -10.68
C PRO A 60 -0.71 40.52 -10.71
N GLU A 61 -0.65 39.19 -10.65
CA GLU A 61 0.57 38.40 -10.50
C GLU A 61 0.56 37.19 -11.43
N LEU A 62 1.73 36.53 -11.52
CA LEU A 62 1.88 35.28 -12.24
C LEU A 62 0.96 34.19 -11.67
N PRO A 63 0.50 33.24 -12.51
CA PRO A 63 -0.55 32.28 -12.14
C PRO A 63 -0.30 31.49 -10.85
N LEU A 64 0.96 31.13 -10.56
CA LEU A 64 1.33 30.33 -9.39
C LEU A 64 1.40 31.17 -8.11
N SER A 65 1.71 32.46 -8.23
CA SER A 65 1.82 33.39 -7.10
C SER A 65 0.46 33.94 -6.67
N LEU A 66 -0.57 33.81 -7.52
CA LEU A 66 -1.91 34.33 -7.24
C LEU A 66 -2.44 33.95 -5.86
N ARG A 67 -2.96 34.97 -5.18
CA ARG A 67 -3.63 34.87 -3.88
C ARG A 67 -5.16 34.96 -4.05
N SER A 68 -5.90 34.60 -2.99
CA SER A 68 -7.33 34.89 -2.91
C SER A 68 -7.56 36.42 -3.03
N PRO A 69 -8.61 36.91 -3.73
CA PRO A 69 -9.72 36.19 -4.36
C PRO A 69 -9.49 35.76 -5.82
N TYR A 70 -8.43 36.26 -6.47
CA TYR A 70 -8.18 36.04 -7.90
C TYR A 70 -8.02 34.56 -8.27
N ARG A 71 -7.47 33.77 -7.36
CA ARG A 71 -7.24 32.34 -7.53
C ARG A 71 -8.52 31.53 -7.74
N ARG A 72 -9.68 32.02 -7.25
CA ARG A 72 -10.99 31.43 -7.49
C ARG A 72 -11.35 31.43 -8.97
N TYR A 73 -11.01 32.50 -9.68
CA TYR A 73 -11.43 32.75 -11.06
C TYR A 73 -10.46 32.22 -12.12
N LEU A 74 -9.25 31.83 -11.72
CA LEU A 74 -8.25 31.26 -12.61
C LEU A 74 -8.76 30.04 -13.40
N PRO A 75 -9.46 29.05 -12.80
CA PRO A 75 -9.95 27.89 -13.56
C PRO A 75 -10.95 28.27 -14.65
N LEU A 76 -11.79 29.29 -14.43
CA LEU A 76 -12.74 29.80 -15.42
C LEU A 76 -12.03 30.43 -16.63
N PHE A 77 -10.98 31.20 -16.35
CA PHE A 77 -10.11 31.75 -17.39
C PHE A 77 -9.45 30.64 -18.21
N LEU A 78 -8.85 29.65 -17.54
CA LEU A 78 -8.22 28.49 -18.18
C LEU A 78 -9.23 27.66 -18.99
N ALA A 79 -10.43 27.43 -18.47
CA ALA A 79 -11.48 26.69 -19.17
C ALA A 79 -11.82 27.35 -20.50
N THR A 80 -11.84 28.69 -20.55
CA THR A 80 -12.07 29.43 -21.79
C THR A 80 -10.91 29.27 -22.78
N PHE A 81 -9.66 29.29 -22.32
CA PHE A 81 -8.48 29.06 -23.17
C PHE A 81 -8.49 27.67 -23.80
N VAL A 82 -8.75 26.65 -22.98
CA VAL A 82 -8.83 25.24 -23.44
C VAL A 82 -9.99 25.04 -24.41
N LYS A 83 -11.14 25.69 -24.19
CA LYS A 83 -12.26 25.68 -25.15
C LYS A 83 -11.85 26.23 -26.51
N ASN A 84 -10.98 27.25 -26.56
CA ASN A 84 -10.48 27.85 -27.79
C ASN A 84 -9.16 27.22 -28.31
N ASN A 85 -8.78 26.03 -27.83
CA ASN A 85 -7.57 25.30 -28.24
C ASN A 85 -6.23 26.00 -27.95
N ILE A 86 -6.18 26.87 -26.95
CA ILE A 86 -4.94 27.50 -26.49
C ILE A 86 -4.38 26.71 -25.31
N TYR A 87 -3.21 26.10 -25.52
CA TYR A 87 -2.55 25.23 -24.55
C TYR A 87 -1.14 25.68 -24.17
N ASP A 88 -0.55 26.62 -24.93
CA ASP A 88 0.82 27.06 -24.70
C ASP A 88 0.87 28.19 -23.67
N PHE A 89 1.51 27.92 -22.53
CA PHE A 89 1.74 28.86 -21.43
C PHE A 89 3.24 29.05 -21.17
N LYS A 90 4.12 28.66 -22.11
CA LYS A 90 5.59 28.76 -21.97
C LYS A 90 6.07 30.18 -21.66
N ASP A 91 5.41 31.20 -22.21
CA ASP A 91 5.71 32.61 -21.92
C ASP A 91 5.54 32.98 -20.43
N ALA A 92 4.62 32.30 -19.74
CA ALA A 92 4.42 32.44 -18.30
C ALA A 92 5.29 31.45 -17.49
N LYS A 93 6.19 30.72 -18.16
CA LYS A 93 7.08 29.68 -17.59
C LYS A 93 6.34 28.57 -16.83
N VAL A 94 5.12 28.26 -17.26
CA VAL A 94 4.25 27.25 -16.62
C VAL A 94 3.59 26.38 -17.67
N SER A 95 3.25 25.13 -17.30
CA SER A 95 2.47 24.24 -18.16
C SER A 95 0.98 24.28 -17.78
N LEU A 96 0.10 23.98 -18.73
CA LEU A 96 -1.34 23.85 -18.43
C LEU A 96 -1.60 22.78 -17.36
N PHE A 97 -0.84 21.68 -17.38
CA PHE A 97 -0.93 20.63 -16.36
C PHE A 97 -0.57 21.16 -14.97
N GLN A 98 0.51 21.94 -14.86
CA GLN A 98 0.90 22.59 -13.60
C GLN A 98 -0.18 23.54 -13.08
N LEU A 99 -0.75 24.36 -13.95
CA LEU A 99 -1.82 25.30 -13.60
C LEU A 99 -3.08 24.57 -13.14
N TRP A 100 -3.44 23.46 -13.78
CA TRP A 100 -4.57 22.65 -13.39
C TRP A 100 -4.33 21.97 -12.03
N MET A 101 -3.18 21.32 -11.82
CA MET A 101 -2.84 20.66 -10.56
C MET A 101 -2.81 21.62 -9.37
N VAL A 102 -2.29 22.84 -9.55
CA VAL A 102 -2.31 23.89 -8.51
C VAL A 102 -3.72 24.50 -8.34
N SER A 103 -4.58 24.39 -9.37
CA SER A 103 -5.94 24.92 -9.31
C SER A 103 -6.92 24.03 -8.53
N ILE A 104 -6.68 22.72 -8.48
CA ILE A 104 -7.54 21.79 -7.72
C ILE A 104 -7.14 21.71 -6.24
N VAL A 105 -5.96 22.21 -5.87
CA VAL A 105 -5.46 22.19 -4.49
C VAL A 105 -5.57 23.59 -3.88
N LYS A 106 -6.75 23.94 -3.36
CA LYS A 106 -7.06 25.23 -2.74
C LYS A 106 -7.94 25.08 -1.51
N PRO A 107 -7.94 26.05 -0.58
CA PRO A 107 -8.95 26.15 0.47
C PRO A 107 -10.37 26.28 -0.10
N SER A 108 -11.37 25.81 0.65
CA SER A 108 -12.77 25.77 0.24
C SER A 108 -13.34 27.16 -0.09
N GLY A 109 -12.92 28.21 0.61
CA GLY A 109 -13.31 29.59 0.30
C GLY A 109 -12.86 30.06 -1.09
N CYS A 110 -11.80 29.45 -1.64
CA CYS A 110 -11.23 29.75 -2.95
C CYS A 110 -11.75 28.86 -4.08
N LEU A 111 -12.54 27.82 -3.78
CA LEU A 111 -13.13 26.94 -4.79
C LEU A 111 -14.28 27.63 -5.54
N GLY A 112 -14.46 27.27 -6.81
CA GLY A 112 -15.56 27.80 -7.61
C GLY A 112 -15.75 27.15 -8.97
N TYR A 113 -14.70 27.07 -9.80
CA TYR A 113 -14.83 26.69 -11.21
C TYR A 113 -13.91 25.51 -11.62
N GLU A 114 -13.39 24.76 -10.66
CA GLU A 114 -12.52 23.60 -10.88
C GLU A 114 -13.23 22.50 -11.70
N ASN A 115 -14.48 22.16 -11.33
CA ASN A 115 -15.31 21.19 -12.07
C ASN A 115 -15.54 21.60 -13.53
N ILE A 116 -15.72 22.90 -13.79
CA ILE A 116 -15.91 23.42 -15.16
C ILE A 116 -14.62 23.27 -15.97
N LEU A 117 -13.45 23.58 -15.38
CA LEU A 117 -12.17 23.35 -16.04
C LEU A 117 -11.96 21.86 -16.33
N ALA A 118 -12.28 20.99 -15.37
CA ALA A 118 -12.15 19.55 -15.51
C ALA A 118 -13.05 18.97 -16.61
N ASP A 119 -14.30 19.44 -16.72
CA ASP A 119 -15.23 19.03 -17.78
C ASP A 119 -14.69 19.40 -19.18
N VAL A 120 -14.16 20.62 -19.32
CA VAL A 120 -13.54 21.04 -20.59
C VAL A 120 -12.30 20.21 -20.92
N LEU A 121 -11.44 19.93 -19.94
CA LEU A 121 -10.26 19.08 -20.13
C LEU A 121 -10.66 17.65 -20.50
N LYS A 122 -11.73 17.11 -19.92
CA LYS A 122 -12.31 15.81 -20.24
C LYS A 122 -12.82 15.76 -21.68
N GLN A 123 -13.57 16.78 -22.12
CA GLN A 123 -14.03 16.90 -23.51
C GLN A 123 -12.88 16.96 -24.52
N ARG A 124 -11.74 17.55 -24.15
CA ARG A 124 -10.52 17.59 -24.96
C ARG A 124 -9.62 16.35 -24.79
N ARG A 125 -10.06 15.31 -24.06
CA ARG A 125 -9.31 14.08 -23.75
C ARG A 125 -7.91 14.34 -23.18
N ARG A 126 -7.78 15.34 -22.29
CA ARG A 126 -6.52 15.68 -21.61
C ARG A 126 -6.49 15.11 -20.19
N PHE A 127 -5.30 14.75 -19.73
CA PHE A 127 -4.99 14.35 -18.35
C PHE A 127 -5.77 13.15 -17.78
N GLY A 128 -6.38 12.32 -18.64
CA GLY A 128 -7.00 11.06 -18.21
C GLY A 128 -8.28 11.21 -17.40
N LEU A 129 -8.99 12.33 -17.51
CA LEU A 129 -10.23 12.63 -16.76
C LEU A 129 -11.47 11.82 -17.19
N GLU A 130 -11.32 10.87 -18.10
CA GLU A 130 -12.43 10.03 -18.60
C GLU A 130 -13.10 9.24 -17.48
N ARG A 131 -12.33 8.85 -16.45
CA ARG A 131 -12.76 8.04 -15.32
C ARG A 131 -13.45 8.81 -14.19
N VAL A 132 -13.45 10.15 -14.22
CA VAL A 132 -14.07 10.97 -13.17
C VAL A 132 -15.53 11.23 -13.51
N ALA A 133 -16.43 10.87 -12.59
CA ALA A 133 -17.84 11.23 -12.65
C ALA A 133 -18.01 12.71 -12.25
N LEU A 134 -17.79 13.61 -13.20
CA LEU A 134 -18.07 15.04 -13.01
C LEU A 134 -19.57 15.27 -13.20
N LEU A 135 -20.26 15.70 -12.16
CA LEU A 135 -21.65 16.17 -12.25
C LEU A 135 -21.65 17.61 -12.80
N PRO A 136 -22.26 17.87 -13.97
CA PRO A 136 -22.33 19.22 -14.53
C PRO A 136 -23.08 20.17 -13.59
N GLY A 137 -22.42 21.26 -13.18
CA GLY A 137 -23.03 22.27 -12.30
C GLY A 137 -22.91 22.00 -10.79
N ALA A 138 -22.29 20.90 -10.37
CA ALA A 138 -21.98 20.66 -8.96
C ALA A 138 -20.91 21.63 -8.45
N VAL A 139 -21.10 22.11 -7.21
CA VAL A 139 -20.11 22.94 -6.51
C VAL A 139 -18.84 22.10 -6.29
N PRO A 140 -17.63 22.61 -6.60
CA PRO A 140 -16.40 21.88 -6.33
C PRO A 140 -16.23 21.64 -4.82
N ASP A 141 -15.83 20.42 -4.48
CA ASP A 141 -15.56 20.00 -3.11
C ASP A 141 -14.20 19.29 -3.03
N TYR A 142 -13.75 18.98 -1.82
CA TYR A 142 -12.48 18.29 -1.64
C TYR A 142 -12.48 16.86 -2.18
N ASN A 143 -13.62 16.16 -2.19
CA ASN A 143 -13.69 14.79 -2.71
C ASN A 143 -13.50 14.78 -4.24
N SER A 144 -14.24 15.61 -4.96
CA SER A 144 -14.09 15.77 -6.41
C SER A 144 -12.69 16.24 -6.78
N ASN A 145 -12.12 17.20 -6.05
CA ASN A 145 -10.74 17.66 -6.28
C ASN A 145 -9.70 16.57 -5.98
N LEU A 146 -9.92 15.73 -4.96
CA LEU A 146 -9.06 14.60 -4.65
C LEU A 146 -9.08 13.56 -5.77
N ASP A 147 -10.26 13.24 -6.32
CA ASP A 147 -10.39 12.32 -7.45
C ASP A 147 -9.75 12.89 -8.73
N MET A 148 -9.93 14.19 -8.99
CA MET A 148 -9.21 14.88 -10.07
C MET A 148 -7.69 14.80 -9.88
N PHE A 149 -7.19 14.98 -8.66
CA PHE A 149 -5.76 14.88 -8.35
C PHE A 149 -5.24 13.45 -8.56
N ARG A 150 -5.99 12.43 -8.16
CA ARG A 150 -5.68 11.01 -8.43
C ARG A 150 -5.53 10.76 -9.94
N CYS A 151 -6.45 11.30 -10.76
CA CYS A 151 -6.33 11.23 -12.21
C CYS A 151 -5.07 11.93 -12.74
N GLY A 152 -4.73 13.10 -12.20
CA GLY A 152 -3.50 13.81 -12.54
C GLY A 152 -2.24 12.98 -12.23
N MET A 153 -2.19 12.35 -11.06
CA MET A 153 -1.09 11.45 -10.67
C MET A 153 -1.01 10.22 -11.60
N HIS A 154 -2.16 9.62 -11.95
CA HIS A 154 -2.22 8.50 -12.89
C HIS A 154 -1.74 8.90 -14.29
N HIS A 155 -2.15 10.08 -14.78
CA HIS A 155 -1.70 10.62 -16.06
C HIS A 155 -0.18 10.80 -16.09
N LEU A 156 0.38 11.44 -15.06
CA LEU A 156 1.82 11.65 -14.90
C LEU A 156 2.60 10.33 -14.98
N ARG A 157 2.16 9.30 -14.24
CA ARG A 157 2.83 7.98 -14.26
C ARG A 157 2.71 7.29 -15.62
N ASN A 158 1.52 7.31 -16.22
CA ASN A 158 1.31 6.73 -17.55
C ASN A 158 2.17 7.41 -18.61
N ASP A 159 2.35 8.73 -18.52
CA ASP A 159 3.15 9.49 -19.46
C ASP A 159 4.65 9.18 -19.31
N LEU A 160 5.14 9.11 -18.07
CA LEU A 160 6.51 8.65 -17.78
C LEU A 160 6.77 7.23 -18.23
N ARG A 161 5.78 6.33 -18.11
CA ARG A 161 5.90 4.93 -18.56
C ARG A 161 6.00 4.81 -20.08
N LYS A 162 5.33 5.69 -20.82
CA LYS A 162 5.33 5.68 -22.30
C LYS A 162 6.54 6.39 -22.90
N ALA A 163 7.20 7.25 -22.13
CA ALA A 163 8.36 8.00 -22.58
C ALA A 163 9.61 7.12 -22.69
N ASP A 164 10.45 7.40 -23.68
CA ASP A 164 11.78 6.83 -23.80
C ASP A 164 12.74 7.39 -22.72
N SER A 165 13.92 6.80 -22.55
CA SER A 165 14.84 7.15 -21.45
C SER A 165 15.28 8.62 -21.44
N ALA A 166 15.46 9.26 -22.61
CA ALA A 166 15.87 10.66 -22.69
C ALA A 166 14.70 11.61 -22.35
N THR A 167 13.54 11.38 -22.98
CA THR A 167 12.33 12.17 -22.73
C THR A 167 11.81 11.97 -21.30
N GLY A 168 11.90 10.74 -20.78
CA GLY A 168 11.48 10.39 -19.42
C GLY A 168 12.26 11.15 -18.35
N LYS A 169 13.56 11.43 -18.54
CA LYS A 169 14.34 12.27 -17.62
C LYS A 169 13.86 13.72 -17.60
N LEU A 170 13.55 14.29 -18.78
CA LEU A 170 13.02 15.65 -18.90
C LEU A 170 11.62 15.75 -18.28
N LEU A 171 10.72 14.84 -18.65
CA LEU A 171 9.36 14.76 -18.09
C LEU A 171 9.39 14.58 -16.57
N ARG A 172 10.29 13.74 -16.05
CA ARG A 172 10.44 13.55 -14.60
C ARG A 172 10.83 14.83 -13.89
N ARG A 173 11.73 15.63 -14.48
CA ARG A 173 12.11 16.95 -13.93
C ARG A 173 10.93 17.91 -13.97
N ASP A 174 10.21 17.95 -15.08
CA ASP A 174 9.07 18.86 -15.27
C ASP A 174 7.92 18.49 -14.31
N TYR A 175 7.62 17.21 -14.18
CA TYR A 175 6.64 16.68 -13.23
C TYR A 175 7.05 16.88 -11.77
N ALA A 176 8.34 16.75 -11.44
CA ALA A 176 8.83 17.11 -10.12
C ALA A 176 8.60 18.60 -9.82
N ALA A 177 8.82 19.48 -10.80
CA ALA A 177 8.53 20.92 -10.65
C ALA A 177 7.04 21.19 -10.44
N VAL A 178 6.15 20.43 -11.11
CA VAL A 178 4.70 20.51 -10.87
C VAL A 178 4.34 20.14 -9.43
N LEU A 179 4.80 18.98 -8.95
CA LEU A 179 4.48 18.50 -7.61
C LEU A 179 5.07 19.42 -6.52
N ASN A 180 6.27 19.94 -6.73
CA ASN A 180 6.87 20.97 -5.86
C ASN A 180 6.02 22.25 -5.82
N SER A 181 5.47 22.68 -6.96
CA SER A 181 4.60 23.86 -7.01
C SER A 181 3.28 23.64 -6.25
N VAL A 182 2.72 22.43 -6.34
CA VAL A 182 1.52 22.05 -5.56
C VAL A 182 1.85 22.07 -4.06
N MET A 183 2.93 21.42 -3.64
CA MET A 183 3.38 21.40 -2.24
C MET A 183 3.65 22.80 -1.69
N GLN A 184 4.36 23.63 -2.45
CA GLN A 184 4.64 25.00 -2.06
C GLN A 184 3.36 25.81 -1.89
N LYS A 185 2.38 25.61 -2.79
CA LYS A 185 1.12 26.34 -2.70
C LYS A 185 0.27 25.92 -1.51
N MET A 186 0.23 24.62 -1.20
CA MET A 186 -0.42 24.11 0.02
C MET A 186 0.17 24.75 1.29
N LYS A 187 1.50 24.91 1.36
CA LYS A 187 2.16 25.57 2.49
C LYS A 187 1.75 27.03 2.65
N GLU A 188 1.70 27.77 1.55
CA GLU A 188 1.28 29.18 1.55
C GLU A 188 -0.17 29.32 2.02
N ASP A 189 -1.06 28.44 1.56
CA ASP A 189 -2.47 28.47 1.92
C ASP A 189 -2.68 28.08 3.40
N LEU A 190 -2.00 27.05 3.90
CA LEU A 190 -2.08 26.66 5.32
C LEU A 190 -1.64 27.82 6.24
N LYS A 191 -0.56 28.53 5.88
CA LYS A 191 -0.10 29.71 6.61
C LYS A 191 -1.10 30.87 6.56
N ALA A 192 -1.80 31.03 5.44
CA ALA A 192 -2.80 32.08 5.29
C ALA A 192 -4.07 31.82 6.12
N LEU A 193 -4.38 30.55 6.40
CA LEU A 193 -5.57 30.13 7.15
C LEU A 193 -5.41 30.14 8.68
N ARG A 194 -4.26 30.56 9.24
CA ARG A 194 -4.02 30.60 10.70
C ARG A 194 -5.10 31.34 11.52
N GLY A 195 -5.91 32.19 10.89
CA GLY A 195 -6.99 32.94 11.54
C GLY A 195 -8.38 32.26 11.49
N GLU A 196 -8.53 31.15 10.79
CA GLU A 196 -9.83 30.49 10.51
C GLU A 196 -9.74 28.98 10.83
N PRO A 197 -9.95 28.58 12.11
CA PRO A 197 -9.61 27.24 12.58
C PRO A 197 -10.42 26.12 11.89
N ASP A 198 -11.70 26.35 11.60
CA ASP A 198 -12.57 25.36 10.95
C ASP A 198 -12.16 25.10 9.49
N GLU A 199 -11.84 26.17 8.73
CA GLU A 199 -11.36 26.04 7.35
C GLU A 199 -9.93 25.47 7.32
N GLN A 200 -9.09 25.84 8.28
CA GLN A 200 -7.74 25.29 8.44
C GLN A 200 -7.76 23.78 8.69
N GLU A 201 -8.60 23.28 9.58
CA GLU A 201 -8.67 21.84 9.89
C GLU A 201 -9.18 21.04 8.69
N SER A 202 -10.23 21.52 8.02
CA SER A 202 -10.79 20.87 6.81
C SER A 202 -9.77 20.84 5.67
N TYR A 203 -9.08 21.96 5.42
CA TYR A 203 -8.03 22.02 4.41
C TYR A 203 -6.81 21.16 4.77
N MET A 204 -6.42 21.10 6.05
CA MET A 204 -5.33 20.25 6.51
C MET A 204 -5.60 18.76 6.23
N ARG A 205 -6.81 18.26 6.51
CA ARG A 205 -7.21 16.87 6.14
C ARG A 205 -7.10 16.63 4.64
N PHE A 206 -7.57 17.58 3.82
CA PHE A 206 -7.44 17.50 2.37
C PHE A 206 -5.97 17.46 1.91
N VAL A 207 -5.11 18.33 2.47
CA VAL A 207 -3.67 18.35 2.19
C VAL A 207 -3.00 17.03 2.59
N GLN A 208 -3.35 16.45 3.74
CA GLN A 208 -2.85 15.14 4.17
C GLN A 208 -3.15 14.06 3.11
N HIS A 209 -4.36 14.02 2.57
CA HIS A 209 -4.73 13.08 1.51
C HIS A 209 -3.95 13.33 0.20
N ILE A 210 -3.77 14.59 -0.20
CA ILE A 210 -2.97 14.94 -1.39
C ILE A 210 -1.51 14.50 -1.21
N ILE A 211 -0.92 14.73 -0.03
CA ILE A 211 0.45 14.32 0.26
C ILE A 211 0.60 12.79 0.28
N VAL A 212 -0.37 12.05 0.80
CA VAL A 212 -0.41 10.58 0.69
C VAL A 212 -0.41 10.12 -0.78
N LEU A 213 -1.16 10.80 -1.65
CA LEU A 213 -1.17 10.52 -3.09
C LEU A 213 0.18 10.87 -3.76
N ILE A 214 0.79 11.99 -3.41
CA ILE A 214 2.13 12.36 -3.90
C ILE A 214 3.15 11.34 -3.44
N LYS A 215 3.10 10.90 -2.18
CA LYS A 215 4.04 9.90 -1.63
C LYS A 215 3.91 8.55 -2.33
N SER A 216 2.67 8.08 -2.54
CA SER A 216 2.41 6.79 -3.17
C SER A 216 2.66 6.82 -4.68
N HIS A 217 2.08 7.75 -5.42
CA HIS A 217 2.22 7.78 -6.87
C HIS A 217 3.49 8.49 -7.35
N GLY A 218 4.12 9.33 -6.51
CA GLY A 218 5.33 10.11 -6.82
C GLY A 218 6.65 9.47 -6.40
N VAL A 219 6.68 8.20 -6.00
CA VAL A 219 7.94 7.46 -5.73
C VAL A 219 8.83 7.55 -6.97
N ASN A 220 10.09 7.99 -6.78
CA ASN A 220 11.02 8.29 -7.87
C ASN A 220 10.55 9.41 -8.82
N ILE A 221 9.75 10.37 -8.39
CA ILE A 221 9.49 11.60 -9.18
C ILE A 221 9.88 12.80 -8.35
N CYS A 222 9.28 12.93 -7.18
CA CYS A 222 9.47 14.06 -6.29
C CYS A 222 9.47 13.58 -4.84
N PRO A 223 10.51 13.89 -4.04
CA PRO A 223 10.46 13.63 -2.60
C PRO A 223 9.42 14.56 -1.96
N VAL A 224 8.65 14.02 -1.01
CA VAL A 224 7.74 14.84 -0.19
C VAL A 224 8.57 15.79 0.67
N ASP A 225 8.14 17.04 0.73
CA ASP A 225 8.83 18.07 1.52
C ASP A 225 8.74 17.76 3.04
N PRO A 226 9.84 17.91 3.81
CA PRO A 226 9.87 17.62 5.25
C PRO A 226 8.82 18.34 6.09
N PHE A 227 8.32 19.48 5.62
CA PHE A 227 7.21 20.20 6.24
C PHE A 227 5.97 19.31 6.45
N PHE A 228 5.72 18.35 5.56
CA PHE A 228 4.55 17.48 5.63
C PHE A 228 4.79 16.16 6.38
N THR A 229 6.00 15.94 6.89
CA THR A 229 6.34 14.73 7.64
C THR A 229 6.72 15.02 9.09
N GLN A 230 6.91 16.29 9.44
CA GLN A 230 7.22 16.74 10.79
C GLN A 230 6.05 17.55 11.35
N PRO A 231 5.63 17.32 12.60
CA PRO A 231 4.63 18.17 13.24
C PRO A 231 5.18 19.59 13.39
N GLY A 232 4.40 20.58 12.96
CA GLY A 232 4.74 22.00 13.06
C GLY A 232 3.54 22.84 13.47
N GLU A 233 3.77 24.14 13.67
CA GLU A 233 2.74 25.11 14.06
C GLU A 233 1.60 25.22 13.01
N ASP A 234 1.94 25.06 11.73
CA ASP A 234 1.03 25.22 10.59
C ASP A 234 0.35 23.93 10.12
N PHE A 235 0.95 22.78 10.44
CA PHE A 235 0.58 21.49 9.85
C PHE A 235 0.86 20.35 10.82
N SER A 236 -0.13 19.48 10.97
CA SER A 236 0.02 18.21 11.68
C SER A 236 -0.03 17.07 10.66
N PRO A 237 0.99 16.20 10.57
CA PRO A 237 0.92 15.00 9.73
C PRO A 237 -0.14 14.02 10.26
N PRO A 238 -0.58 13.04 9.44
CA PRO A 238 -1.55 12.05 9.88
C PRO A 238 -1.08 11.32 11.15
N MET A 239 -1.91 11.28 12.19
CA MET A 239 -1.52 10.67 13.47
C MET A 239 -1.22 9.17 13.35
N GLU A 240 -1.94 8.47 12.47
CA GLU A 240 -1.78 7.04 12.20
C GLU A 240 -0.47 6.74 11.44
N ASP A 241 -0.10 7.60 10.50
CA ASP A 241 1.09 7.38 9.66
C ASP A 241 1.87 8.68 9.39
N PRO A 242 2.57 9.23 10.42
CA PRO A 242 3.24 10.53 10.28
C PRO A 242 4.36 10.54 9.25
N GLN A 243 5.01 9.39 9.03
CA GLN A 243 6.10 9.25 8.04
C GLN A 243 5.61 8.82 6.65
N LEU A 244 4.29 8.62 6.49
CA LEU A 244 3.67 8.15 5.26
C LEU A 244 4.26 6.81 4.79
N HIS A 245 4.51 5.93 5.76
CA HIS A 245 5.04 4.60 5.57
C HIS A 245 4.13 3.75 4.68
N SER A 246 2.83 3.71 4.98
CA SER A 246 1.81 3.01 4.18
C SER A 246 1.78 3.51 2.73
N ALA A 247 1.87 4.83 2.55
CA ALA A 247 1.93 5.45 1.22
C ALA A 247 3.21 5.08 0.47
N GLY A 248 4.34 4.95 1.18
CA GLY A 248 5.59 4.45 0.63
C GLY A 248 5.46 3.01 0.10
N ILE A 249 4.87 2.11 0.89
CA ILE A 249 4.65 0.71 0.49
C ILE A 249 3.71 0.65 -0.73
N MET A 250 2.59 1.38 -0.69
CA MET A 250 1.66 1.48 -1.83
C MET A 250 2.36 1.97 -3.09
N GLY A 251 3.28 2.93 -2.98
CA GLY A 251 4.02 3.46 -4.11
C GLY A 251 4.97 2.46 -4.76
N TYR A 252 5.57 1.57 -3.97
CA TYR A 252 6.28 0.41 -4.49
C TYR A 252 5.33 -0.62 -5.11
N GLY A 253 4.17 -0.87 -4.49
CA GLY A 253 3.11 -1.73 -5.04
C GLY A 253 2.66 -1.32 -6.44
N ILE A 254 2.46 -0.02 -6.67
CA ILE A 254 2.13 0.51 -8.01
C ILE A 254 3.25 0.20 -9.02
N ARG A 255 4.53 0.35 -8.63
CA ARG A 255 5.66 0.02 -9.52
C ARG A 255 5.76 -1.48 -9.80
N LEU A 256 5.44 -2.32 -8.82
CA LEU A 256 5.35 -3.77 -9.02
C LEU A 256 4.27 -4.11 -10.06
N GLY A 257 3.11 -3.46 -9.98
CA GLY A 257 2.05 -3.59 -10.99
C GLY A 257 2.42 -3.06 -12.37
N GLU A 258 3.37 -2.13 -12.44
CA GLU A 258 3.94 -1.66 -13.70
C GLU A 258 4.97 -2.63 -14.30
N GLY A 259 5.34 -3.70 -13.60
CA GLY A 259 6.29 -4.72 -14.04
C GLY A 259 7.76 -4.43 -13.69
N ASP A 260 8.03 -3.46 -12.81
CA ASP A 260 9.40 -3.08 -12.45
C ASP A 260 9.99 -4.04 -11.39
N THR A 261 10.65 -5.09 -11.87
CA THR A 261 11.27 -6.11 -11.00
C THR A 261 12.50 -5.61 -10.24
N THR A 262 13.06 -4.44 -10.60
CA THR A 262 14.20 -3.84 -9.88
C THR A 262 13.81 -3.38 -8.47
N VAL A 263 12.51 -3.23 -8.22
CA VAL A 263 11.95 -2.74 -6.95
C VAL A 263 11.98 -3.77 -5.85
N TYR A 264 12.06 -5.06 -6.17
CA TYR A 264 11.98 -6.13 -5.17
C TYR A 264 13.01 -5.94 -4.04
N GLY A 265 14.26 -5.66 -4.38
CA GLY A 265 15.31 -5.43 -3.38
C GLY A 265 15.08 -4.15 -2.56
N THR A 266 14.71 -3.05 -3.21
CA THR A 266 14.44 -1.78 -2.52
C THR A 266 13.24 -1.88 -1.58
N LEU A 267 12.17 -2.54 -2.02
CA LEU A 267 10.98 -2.77 -1.20
C LEU A 267 11.29 -3.70 -0.04
N PHE A 268 12.04 -4.78 -0.25
CA PHE A 268 12.50 -5.66 0.83
C PHE A 268 13.27 -4.87 1.90
N HIS A 269 14.30 -4.11 1.52
CA HIS A 269 15.08 -3.33 2.48
C HIS A 269 14.24 -2.25 3.16
N TYR A 270 13.29 -1.64 2.45
CA TYR A 270 12.36 -0.67 3.02
C TYR A 270 11.49 -1.32 4.11
N LEU A 271 10.80 -2.42 3.80
CA LEU A 271 9.95 -3.12 4.76
C LEU A 271 10.76 -3.65 5.95
N TYR A 272 11.93 -4.24 5.69
CA TYR A 272 12.80 -4.76 6.73
C TYR A 272 13.32 -3.67 7.67
N GLN A 273 13.70 -2.50 7.13
CA GLN A 273 14.16 -1.39 7.95
C GLN A 273 13.03 -0.80 8.80
N ASN A 274 11.81 -0.67 8.27
CA ASN A 274 10.67 -0.17 9.03
C ASN A 274 10.27 -1.13 10.15
N PHE A 275 10.27 -2.44 9.87
CA PHE A 275 10.11 -3.45 10.91
C PHE A 275 11.14 -3.28 12.05
N LYS A 276 12.43 -3.09 11.73
CA LYS A 276 13.46 -2.88 12.76
C LYS A 276 13.21 -1.63 13.59
N VAL A 277 12.78 -0.54 12.96
CA VAL A 277 12.41 0.71 13.65
C VAL A 277 11.19 0.48 14.55
N ALA A 278 10.19 -0.27 14.09
CA ALA A 278 9.02 -0.64 14.89
C ALA A 278 9.40 -1.54 16.08
N LEU A 279 10.32 -2.48 15.89
CA LEU A 279 10.84 -3.36 16.94
C LEU A 279 11.60 -2.59 18.02
N VAL A 280 12.44 -1.62 17.63
CA VAL A 280 13.19 -0.77 18.56
C VAL A 280 12.27 0.12 19.42
N ASN A 281 11.14 0.55 18.86
CA ASN A 281 10.22 1.50 19.49
C ASN A 281 8.97 0.84 20.12
N ASP A 282 8.91 -0.50 20.20
CA ASP A 282 7.73 -1.25 20.68
C ASP A 282 6.41 -0.92 19.96
N LYS A 283 6.48 -0.74 18.64
CA LYS A 283 5.34 -0.37 17.76
C LYS A 283 4.98 -1.46 16.75
N LEU A 284 5.23 -2.72 17.08
CA LEU A 284 5.00 -3.85 16.18
C LEU A 284 3.52 -4.04 15.80
N ALA A 285 2.59 -3.71 16.71
CA ALA A 285 1.16 -3.76 16.42
C ALA A 285 0.76 -2.74 15.34
N GLU A 286 1.39 -1.57 15.32
CA GLU A 286 1.14 -0.54 14.31
C GLU A 286 1.73 -0.95 12.95
N GLU A 287 2.94 -1.51 12.95
CA GLU A 287 3.54 -2.08 11.73
C GLU A 287 2.65 -3.17 11.12
N CYS A 288 2.05 -4.03 11.95
CA CYS A 288 1.11 -5.04 11.51
C CYS A 288 -0.12 -4.43 10.79
N ARG A 289 -0.70 -3.35 11.32
CA ARG A 289 -1.82 -2.63 10.69
C ARG A 289 -1.42 -1.93 9.39
N ILE A 290 -0.22 -1.34 9.34
CA ILE A 290 0.30 -0.69 8.14
C ILE A 290 0.49 -1.72 7.02
N LEU A 291 1.07 -2.88 7.34
CA LEU A 291 1.24 -3.99 6.40
C LEU A 291 -0.09 -4.55 5.93
N GLU A 292 -1.07 -4.73 6.83
CA GLU A 292 -2.42 -5.15 6.48
C GLU A 292 -3.04 -4.23 5.41
N LYS A 293 -3.04 -2.92 5.66
CA LYS A 293 -3.55 -1.91 4.71
C LYS A 293 -2.76 -1.87 3.40
N ALA A 294 -1.45 -2.10 3.45
CA ALA A 294 -0.63 -2.12 2.24
C ALA A 294 -0.91 -3.34 1.35
N MET A 295 -1.23 -4.50 1.96
CA MET A 295 -1.60 -5.74 1.27
C MET A 295 -3.02 -5.73 0.68
N ASP A 296 -3.80 -4.67 0.88
CA ASP A 296 -5.00 -4.43 0.06
C ASP A 296 -4.62 -4.29 -1.43
N ASN A 297 -3.40 -3.81 -1.73
CA ASN A 297 -2.85 -3.82 -3.09
C ASN A 297 -2.39 -5.24 -3.50
N GLU A 298 -2.95 -5.77 -4.58
CA GLU A 298 -2.68 -7.13 -5.07
C GLU A 298 -1.19 -7.39 -5.36
N HIS A 299 -0.46 -6.42 -5.89
CA HIS A 299 0.97 -6.59 -6.19
C HIS A 299 1.85 -6.61 -4.94
N VAL A 300 1.46 -5.86 -3.90
CA VAL A 300 2.12 -5.92 -2.58
C VAL A 300 1.81 -7.27 -1.93
N PHE A 301 0.56 -7.71 -1.99
CA PHE A 301 0.12 -9.01 -1.49
C PHE A 301 0.90 -10.17 -2.14
N SER A 302 0.96 -10.22 -3.47
CA SER A 302 1.73 -11.23 -4.21
C SER A 302 3.22 -11.15 -3.87
N PHE A 303 3.82 -9.96 -3.74
CA PHE A 303 5.21 -9.82 -3.32
C PHE A 303 5.47 -10.37 -1.91
N VAL A 304 4.55 -10.13 -0.96
CA VAL A 304 4.66 -10.66 0.40
C VAL A 304 4.58 -12.18 0.39
N LEU A 305 3.62 -12.77 -0.33
CA LEU A 305 3.45 -14.23 -0.44
C LEU A 305 4.60 -14.94 -1.15
N THR A 306 5.14 -14.35 -2.23
CA THR A 306 6.14 -15.02 -3.08
C THR A 306 7.59 -14.78 -2.68
N LYS A 307 7.87 -13.66 -2.01
CA LYS A 307 9.26 -13.24 -1.70
C LYS A 307 9.51 -13.09 -0.21
N ILE A 308 8.70 -12.29 0.48
CA ILE A 308 8.98 -11.91 1.87
C ILE A 308 8.73 -13.06 2.84
N LEU A 309 7.51 -13.63 2.84
CA LEU A 309 7.17 -14.73 3.74
C LEU A 309 8.08 -15.95 3.49
N PRO A 310 8.32 -16.41 2.25
CA PRO A 310 9.29 -17.46 1.98
C PRO A 310 10.70 -17.16 2.50
N ALA A 311 11.18 -15.92 2.37
CA ALA A 311 12.49 -15.52 2.88
C ALA A 311 12.55 -15.53 4.40
N ILE A 312 11.49 -15.10 5.09
CA ILE A 312 11.38 -15.16 6.55
C ILE A 312 11.34 -16.62 7.01
N ILE A 313 10.51 -17.47 6.37
CA ILE A 313 10.44 -18.90 6.67
C ILE A 313 11.83 -19.53 6.55
N TRP A 314 12.54 -19.30 5.44
CA TRP A 314 13.88 -19.83 5.24
C TRP A 314 14.93 -19.22 6.20
N ALA A 315 14.79 -17.97 6.60
CA ALA A 315 15.66 -17.38 7.63
C ALA A 315 15.42 -18.04 9.00
N THR A 316 14.16 -18.33 9.36
CA THR A 316 13.83 -18.97 10.64
C THR A 316 14.30 -20.42 10.75
N SER A 317 14.52 -21.13 9.63
CA SER A 317 15.16 -22.45 9.69
C SER A 317 16.64 -22.37 10.07
N LYS A 318 17.33 -21.30 9.66
CA LYS A 318 18.76 -21.08 9.98
C LYS A 318 18.94 -20.44 11.36
N VAL A 319 18.09 -19.46 11.68
CA VAL A 319 18.18 -18.64 12.89
C VAL A 319 16.78 -18.52 13.51
N PRO A 320 16.44 -19.35 14.51
CA PRO A 320 15.13 -19.35 15.16
C PRO A 320 14.74 -18.00 15.78
N GLU A 321 15.71 -17.14 16.12
CA GLU A 321 15.53 -15.80 16.68
C GLU A 321 14.80 -14.82 15.75
N ALA A 322 14.65 -15.14 14.47
CA ALA A 322 13.92 -14.34 13.49
C ALA A 322 12.38 -14.44 13.60
N TRP A 323 11.85 -15.23 14.55
CA TRP A 323 10.41 -15.45 14.75
C TRP A 323 9.55 -14.15 14.89
N PRO A 324 10.03 -13.02 15.46
CA PRO A 324 9.26 -11.76 15.50
C PRO A 324 8.81 -11.25 14.13
N LEU A 325 9.64 -11.46 13.10
CA LEU A 325 9.28 -11.10 11.72
C LEU A 325 8.12 -11.97 11.25
N LEU A 326 8.17 -13.27 11.54
CA LEU A 326 7.10 -14.18 11.15
C LEU A 326 5.78 -13.75 11.81
N ASP A 327 5.78 -13.39 13.10
CA ASP A 327 4.56 -12.98 13.81
C ASP A 327 3.91 -11.71 13.23
N VAL A 328 4.70 -10.70 12.89
CA VAL A 328 4.17 -9.45 12.31
C VAL A 328 3.56 -9.70 10.93
N TYR A 329 4.27 -10.40 10.04
CA TYR A 329 3.78 -10.66 8.69
C TYR A 329 2.64 -11.67 8.66
N ALA A 330 2.70 -12.72 9.49
CA ALA A 330 1.61 -13.69 9.65
C ALA A 330 0.38 -13.04 10.27
N GLY A 331 0.58 -12.15 11.26
CA GLY A 331 -0.49 -11.38 11.89
C GLY A 331 -1.20 -10.45 10.91
N ALA A 332 -0.43 -9.71 10.10
CA ALA A 332 -0.98 -8.81 9.08
C ALA A 332 -1.79 -9.58 8.03
N LEU A 333 -1.30 -10.75 7.60
CA LEU A 333 -1.98 -11.62 6.65
C LEU A 333 -3.27 -12.22 7.25
N ARG A 334 -3.22 -12.64 8.51
CA ARG A 334 -4.40 -13.12 9.25
C ARG A 334 -5.48 -12.05 9.31
N ASN A 335 -5.14 -10.83 9.72
CA ASN A 335 -6.11 -9.75 9.82
C ASN A 335 -6.75 -9.46 8.46
N LEU A 336 -5.93 -9.41 7.39
CA LEU A 336 -6.41 -9.19 6.03
C LEU A 336 -7.42 -10.27 5.58
N LEU A 337 -7.12 -11.55 5.80
CA LEU A 337 -7.95 -12.67 5.35
C LEU A 337 -9.20 -12.89 6.21
N THR A 338 -9.16 -12.50 7.49
CA THR A 338 -10.28 -12.64 8.44
C THR A 338 -11.16 -11.40 8.54
N ARG A 339 -10.81 -10.30 7.85
CA ARG A 339 -11.58 -9.05 7.82
C ARG A 339 -12.99 -9.21 7.27
N SER A 340 -13.20 -10.17 6.36
CA SER A 340 -14.49 -10.48 5.74
C SER A 340 -14.97 -11.87 6.15
N ILE A 341 -16.29 -12.01 6.33
CA ILE A 341 -16.96 -13.30 6.62
C ILE A 341 -16.83 -14.26 5.42
N LEU A 342 -16.73 -13.70 4.21
CA LEU A 342 -16.42 -14.44 2.98
C LEU A 342 -14.91 -14.42 2.76
N SER A 343 -14.31 -15.59 2.50
CA SER A 343 -12.91 -15.71 2.11
C SER A 343 -12.62 -14.84 0.90
N ARG A 344 -11.53 -14.06 0.95
CA ARG A 344 -11.10 -13.23 -0.19
C ARG A 344 -10.92 -14.13 -1.41
N GLU A 345 -11.66 -13.85 -2.48
CA GLU A 345 -11.45 -14.48 -3.78
C GLU A 345 -10.03 -14.13 -4.25
N LEU A 346 -9.17 -15.14 -4.32
CA LEU A 346 -7.83 -15.02 -4.84
C LEU A 346 -7.87 -15.35 -6.34
N GLY A 347 -7.33 -14.48 -7.18
CA GLY A 347 -7.18 -14.77 -8.61
C GLY A 347 -6.21 -15.93 -8.85
N GLU A 348 -6.22 -16.51 -10.04
CA GLU A 348 -5.41 -17.67 -10.44
C GLU A 348 -3.91 -17.49 -10.12
N GLN A 349 -3.36 -16.30 -10.37
CA GLN A 349 -1.96 -16.00 -10.06
C GLN A 349 -1.66 -16.03 -8.56
N SER A 350 -2.60 -15.58 -7.72
CA SER A 350 -2.47 -15.63 -6.26
C SER A 350 -2.55 -17.06 -5.73
N MET A 351 -3.23 -17.98 -6.43
CA MET A 351 -3.30 -19.40 -6.04
C MET A 351 -1.95 -20.12 -6.23
N LYS A 352 -1.20 -19.76 -7.28
CA LYS A 352 0.20 -20.21 -7.43
C LYS A 352 1.08 -19.74 -6.27
N ASP A 353 0.90 -18.49 -5.87
CA ASP A 353 1.66 -17.88 -4.79
C ASP A 353 1.37 -18.56 -3.44
N VAL A 354 0.10 -18.86 -3.16
CA VAL A 354 -0.33 -19.62 -1.97
C VAL A 354 0.23 -21.04 -2.00
N THR A 355 0.17 -21.71 -3.15
CA THR A 355 0.69 -23.07 -3.33
C THR A 355 2.19 -23.12 -3.06
N ALA A 356 2.95 -22.17 -3.61
CA ALA A 356 4.38 -22.05 -3.34
C ALA A 356 4.67 -21.84 -1.84
N LEU A 357 3.87 -21.02 -1.14
CA LEU A 357 4.02 -20.79 0.29
C LEU A 357 3.83 -22.07 1.13
N ILE A 358 2.84 -22.91 0.80
CA ILE A 358 2.62 -24.20 1.47
C ILE A 358 3.84 -25.11 1.30
N HIS A 359 4.41 -25.15 0.11
CA HIS A 359 5.64 -25.90 -0.14
C HIS A 359 6.81 -25.38 0.70
N TYR A 360 7.00 -24.05 0.80
CA TYR A 360 8.03 -23.47 1.67
C TYR A 360 7.85 -23.87 3.14
N ILE A 361 6.60 -23.96 3.62
CA ILE A 361 6.29 -24.45 4.98
C ILE A 361 6.71 -25.92 5.14
N LEU A 362 6.33 -26.79 4.19
CA LEU A 362 6.70 -28.22 4.23
C LEU A 362 8.22 -28.41 4.14
N THR A 363 8.91 -27.61 3.33
CA THR A 363 10.38 -27.62 3.24
C THR A 363 11.01 -27.20 4.57
N TRP A 364 10.49 -26.16 5.22
CA TRP A 364 10.98 -25.74 6.54
C TRP A 364 10.87 -26.87 7.57
N MET A 365 9.70 -27.52 7.64
CA MET A 365 9.45 -28.64 8.57
C MET A 365 10.47 -29.77 8.35
N ARG A 366 10.76 -30.09 7.09
CA ARG A 366 11.77 -31.08 6.71
C ARG A 366 13.18 -30.68 7.13
N THR A 367 13.58 -29.44 6.90
CA THR A 367 14.94 -28.96 7.24
C THR A 367 15.18 -29.10 8.74
N ILE A 368 14.22 -28.65 9.56
CA ILE A 368 14.30 -28.76 11.02
C ILE A 368 14.33 -30.23 11.47
N PHE A 369 13.52 -31.10 10.86
CA PHE A 369 13.54 -32.53 11.16
C PHE A 369 14.90 -33.20 10.87
N ARG A 370 15.57 -32.78 9.79
CA ARG A 370 16.89 -33.32 9.42
C ARG A 370 18.01 -32.83 10.33
N GLU A 371 17.94 -31.59 10.79
CA GLU A 371 18.99 -30.96 11.60
C GLU A 371 18.87 -31.27 13.10
N SER A 372 17.67 -31.56 13.60
CA SER A 372 17.40 -31.75 15.04
C SER A 372 16.83 -33.14 15.34
N HIS A 373 17.61 -33.99 16.02
CA HIS A 373 17.27 -35.42 16.21
C HIS A 373 16.51 -35.77 17.51
N THR A 374 16.38 -34.88 18.50
CA THR A 374 15.92 -35.27 19.85
C THR A 374 14.70 -34.51 20.38
N SER A 375 14.66 -33.17 20.36
CA SER A 375 13.54 -32.40 20.91
C SER A 375 13.40 -31.03 20.27
N MET A 376 12.16 -30.55 20.11
CA MET A 376 11.87 -29.20 19.61
C MET A 376 12.13 -28.14 20.68
N THR A 377 12.87 -27.09 20.33
CA THR A 377 12.98 -25.91 21.20
C THR A 377 11.64 -25.15 21.24
N LEU A 378 11.39 -24.42 22.31
CA LEU A 378 10.17 -23.61 22.48
C LEU A 378 9.95 -22.61 21.32
N ARG A 379 11.04 -22.01 20.81
CA ARG A 379 11.02 -21.08 19.67
C ARG A 379 10.66 -21.79 18.36
N GLN A 380 11.22 -22.98 18.12
CA GLN A 380 10.87 -23.80 16.96
C GLN A 380 9.41 -24.27 17.00
N LEU A 381 8.88 -24.58 18.19
CA LEU A 381 7.47 -24.91 18.38
C LEU A 381 6.57 -23.72 18.04
N HIS A 382 6.92 -22.53 18.53
CA HIS A 382 6.20 -21.29 18.19
C HIS A 382 6.19 -21.03 16.68
N ILE A 383 7.35 -21.14 16.02
CA ILE A 383 7.45 -20.98 14.55
C ILE A 383 6.55 -22.01 13.86
N LEU A 384 6.62 -23.29 14.24
CA LEU A 384 5.76 -24.33 13.66
C LEU A 384 4.26 -24.01 13.81
N VAL A 385 3.83 -23.58 15.00
CA VAL A 385 2.44 -23.16 15.25
C VAL A 385 2.04 -22.03 14.30
N GLN A 386 2.89 -21.03 14.11
CA GLN A 386 2.60 -19.92 13.19
C GLN A 386 2.54 -20.37 11.72
N LEU A 387 3.42 -21.29 11.30
CA LEU A 387 3.41 -21.81 9.93
C LEU A 387 2.15 -22.66 9.66
N VAL A 388 1.76 -23.51 10.61
CA VAL A 388 0.52 -24.29 10.49
C VAL A 388 -0.70 -23.36 10.52
N ASN A 389 -0.68 -22.32 11.35
CA ASN A 389 -1.72 -21.29 11.35
C ASN A 389 -1.81 -20.56 9.99
N LEU A 390 -0.68 -20.16 9.40
CA LEU A 390 -0.63 -19.54 8.07
C LEU A 390 -1.23 -20.43 6.99
N ALA A 391 -0.88 -21.71 6.98
CA ALA A 391 -1.50 -22.67 6.07
C ALA A 391 -3.02 -22.73 6.31
N SER A 392 -3.44 -22.86 7.58
CA SER A 392 -4.85 -22.99 7.96
C SER A 392 -5.70 -21.80 7.54
N LEU A 393 -5.13 -20.59 7.55
CA LEU A 393 -5.79 -19.38 7.05
C LEU A 393 -6.07 -19.43 5.54
N MET A 394 -5.24 -20.13 4.77
CA MET A 394 -5.41 -20.29 3.32
C MET A 394 -6.34 -21.44 2.95
N ARG A 395 -6.62 -22.35 3.89
CA ARG A 395 -7.43 -23.55 3.68
C ARG A 395 -8.81 -23.26 3.06
N PRO A 396 -9.63 -22.31 3.56
CA PRO A 396 -10.94 -22.04 2.97
C PRO A 396 -10.86 -21.65 1.49
N THR A 397 -9.85 -20.86 1.12
CA THR A 397 -9.63 -20.43 -0.27
C THR A 397 -9.17 -21.59 -1.16
N LEU A 398 -8.29 -22.46 -0.66
CA LEU A 398 -7.88 -23.68 -1.37
C LEU A 398 -9.06 -24.61 -1.61
N VAL A 399 -9.89 -24.83 -0.59
CA VAL A 399 -11.10 -25.66 -0.71
C VAL A 399 -12.09 -25.06 -1.70
N ALA A 400 -12.35 -23.75 -1.61
CA ALA A 400 -13.23 -23.06 -2.54
C ALA A 400 -12.75 -23.19 -3.99
N TYR A 401 -11.44 -23.03 -4.24
CA TYR A 401 -10.85 -23.20 -5.56
C TYR A 401 -10.99 -24.64 -6.07
N LEU A 402 -10.66 -25.64 -5.26
CA LEU A 402 -10.79 -27.07 -5.60
C LEU A 402 -12.25 -27.49 -5.84
N CYS A 403 -13.21 -26.86 -5.15
CA CYS A 403 -14.63 -27.11 -5.35
C CYS A 403 -15.23 -26.39 -6.57
N SER A 404 -14.57 -25.34 -7.09
CA SER A 404 -15.11 -24.50 -8.17
C SER A 404 -15.08 -25.16 -9.56
N GLY A 405 -14.53 -26.37 -9.70
CA GLY A 405 -14.71 -27.20 -10.90
C GLY A 405 -14.18 -26.57 -12.20
N ALA A 406 -13.20 -25.67 -12.12
CA ALA A 406 -12.47 -25.19 -13.30
C ALA A 406 -11.78 -26.37 -14.01
N GLN A 407 -11.53 -26.25 -15.31
CA GLN A 407 -10.96 -27.33 -16.13
C GLN A 407 -9.75 -27.96 -15.43
N VAL A 408 -9.57 -29.28 -15.60
CA VAL A 408 -8.44 -30.04 -15.01
C VAL A 408 -7.15 -29.64 -15.72
N ASP A 409 -6.69 -28.42 -15.45
CA ASP A 409 -5.42 -27.88 -15.89
C ASP A 409 -4.32 -28.36 -14.94
N GLU A 410 -3.06 -28.28 -15.39
CA GLU A 410 -1.89 -28.64 -14.57
C GLU A 410 -1.93 -27.91 -13.22
N GLU A 411 -2.35 -26.65 -13.21
CA GLU A 411 -2.44 -25.79 -12.03
C GLU A 411 -3.40 -26.33 -10.96
N HIS A 412 -4.55 -26.87 -11.36
CA HIS A 412 -5.50 -27.47 -10.42
C HIS A 412 -4.90 -28.71 -9.74
N ARG A 413 -4.12 -29.51 -10.49
CA ARG A 413 -3.41 -30.68 -9.95
C ARG A 413 -2.32 -30.27 -8.97
N GLU A 414 -1.61 -29.17 -9.21
CA GLU A 414 -0.59 -28.66 -8.29
C GLU A 414 -1.20 -28.25 -6.94
N VAL A 415 -2.32 -27.53 -6.98
CA VAL A 415 -3.05 -27.11 -5.78
C VAL A 415 -3.58 -28.34 -5.02
N GLU A 416 -4.18 -29.31 -5.72
CA GLU A 416 -4.70 -30.55 -5.14
C GLU A 416 -3.59 -31.38 -4.47
N GLN A 417 -2.44 -31.53 -5.13
CA GLN A 417 -1.29 -32.24 -4.57
C GLN A 417 -0.79 -31.55 -3.30
N SER A 418 -0.63 -30.23 -3.33
CA SER A 418 -0.15 -29.44 -2.19
C SER A 418 -1.08 -29.53 -0.99
N PHE A 419 -2.39 -29.45 -1.25
CA PHE A 419 -3.43 -29.61 -0.25
C PHE A 419 -3.41 -31.01 0.36
N SER A 420 -3.26 -32.06 -0.47
CA SER A 420 -3.17 -33.45 -0.04
C SER A 420 -1.92 -33.71 0.82
N LEU A 421 -0.76 -33.21 0.42
CA LEU A 421 0.49 -33.36 1.17
C LEU A 421 0.40 -32.70 2.56
N PHE A 422 -0.16 -31.49 2.64
CA PHE A 422 -0.34 -30.80 3.92
C PHE A 422 -1.37 -31.50 4.82
N THR A 423 -2.48 -31.99 4.24
CA THR A 423 -3.49 -32.77 4.95
C THR A 423 -2.93 -34.09 5.50
N HIS A 424 -2.10 -34.76 4.71
CA HIS A 424 -1.42 -35.99 5.12
C HIS A 424 -0.47 -35.74 6.30
N PHE A 425 0.38 -34.70 6.20
CA PHE A 425 1.21 -34.25 7.30
C PHE A 425 0.37 -33.98 8.56
N ALA A 426 -0.70 -33.19 8.44
CA ALA A 426 -1.51 -32.79 9.58
C ALA A 426 -2.17 -33.98 10.30
N THR A 427 -2.63 -34.97 9.52
CA THR A 427 -3.23 -36.21 10.05
C THR A 427 -2.24 -37.03 10.87
N ILE A 428 -1.02 -37.21 10.35
CA ILE A 428 0.02 -37.98 11.04
C ILE A 428 0.53 -37.23 12.27
N ALA A 429 0.77 -35.92 12.14
CA ALA A 429 1.21 -35.05 13.22
C ALA A 429 0.21 -35.04 14.39
N ALA A 430 -1.09 -34.95 14.12
CA ALA A 430 -2.14 -35.02 15.13
C ALA A 430 -2.16 -36.37 15.86
N ALA A 431 -2.02 -37.47 15.12
CA ALA A 431 -1.96 -38.82 15.70
C ALA A 431 -0.70 -39.01 16.56
N GLY A 432 0.44 -38.45 16.15
CA GLY A 432 1.68 -38.41 16.93
C GLY A 432 1.51 -37.65 18.25
N LEU A 433 0.85 -36.49 18.19
CA LEU A 433 0.57 -35.65 19.36
C LEU A 433 -0.35 -36.34 20.38
N GLU A 434 -1.34 -37.10 19.92
CA GLU A 434 -2.18 -37.92 20.81
C GLU A 434 -1.41 -39.06 21.49
N ARG A 435 -0.48 -39.71 20.77
CA ARG A 435 0.36 -40.77 21.35
C ARG A 435 1.26 -40.21 22.44
N ASP A 436 1.88 -39.06 22.21
CA ASP A 436 2.74 -38.39 23.18
C ASP A 436 1.94 -37.92 24.41
N GLY A 437 0.76 -37.34 24.20
CA GLY A 437 -0.14 -36.93 25.30
C GLY A 437 -0.60 -38.10 26.19
N ARG A 438 -0.92 -39.26 25.60
CA ARG A 438 -1.30 -40.47 26.35
C ARG A 438 -0.16 -41.06 27.17
N GLN A 439 1.08 -41.00 26.66
CA GLN A 439 2.27 -41.47 27.40
C GLN A 439 2.60 -40.59 28.60
N VAL A 440 2.34 -39.29 28.49
CA VAL A 440 2.58 -38.29 29.55
C VAL A 440 1.53 -38.41 30.66
N ALA A 441 0.25 -38.56 30.31
CA ALA A 441 -0.85 -38.76 31.27
C ALA A 441 -0.65 -40.03 32.13
N GLY A 442 0.03 -41.06 31.59
CA GLY A 442 0.38 -42.28 32.33
C GLY A 442 1.61 -42.16 33.26
N ARG A 443 2.40 -41.08 33.16
CA ARG A 443 3.67 -40.90 33.91
C ARG A 443 3.74 -39.63 34.76
N GLY A 444 2.72 -38.77 34.75
CA GLY A 444 2.67 -37.55 35.57
C GLY A 444 3.77 -36.53 35.27
N GLY A 445 4.28 -36.50 34.02
CA GLY A 445 5.35 -35.60 33.58
C GLY A 445 4.86 -34.45 32.70
N THR A 446 5.78 -33.56 32.32
CA THR A 446 5.53 -32.49 31.34
C THR A 446 5.52 -33.07 29.92
N ILE A 447 4.65 -32.55 29.02
CA ILE A 447 4.60 -33.00 27.63
C ILE A 447 5.90 -32.61 26.93
N ILE A 448 6.65 -33.59 26.41
CA ILE A 448 7.81 -33.35 25.54
C ILE A 448 7.48 -33.89 24.16
N LEU A 449 7.29 -32.99 23.19
CA LEU A 449 6.98 -33.36 21.80
C LEU A 449 8.19 -33.98 21.12
N ARG A 450 8.04 -35.21 20.64
CA ARG A 450 9.11 -35.90 19.92
C ARG A 450 9.03 -35.59 18.43
N MET A 451 10.09 -34.99 17.89
CA MET A 451 10.21 -34.65 16.47
C MET A 451 9.87 -35.81 15.51
N PRO A 452 10.30 -37.06 15.77
CA PRO A 452 9.97 -38.18 14.89
C PRO A 452 8.47 -38.44 14.75
N HIS A 453 7.69 -38.27 15.82
CA HIS A 453 6.25 -38.51 15.77
C HIS A 453 5.49 -37.35 15.08
N LEU A 454 6.05 -36.14 15.12
CA LEU A 454 5.43 -34.94 14.56
C LEU A 454 5.68 -34.80 13.05
N PHE A 455 6.86 -35.21 12.58
CA PHE A 455 7.29 -35.02 11.19
C PHE A 455 7.32 -36.30 10.35
N GLU A 456 6.86 -37.44 10.89
CA GLU A 456 6.74 -38.72 10.15
C GLU A 456 5.91 -38.57 8.86
N GLY A 457 4.91 -37.70 8.86
CA GLY A 457 4.06 -37.42 7.70
C GLY A 457 4.60 -36.39 6.71
N VAL A 458 5.81 -35.85 6.91
CA VAL A 458 6.40 -34.91 5.96
C VAL A 458 6.96 -35.68 4.75
N PRO A 459 6.46 -35.45 3.53
CA PRO A 459 6.82 -36.23 2.36
C PRO A 459 8.31 -36.09 1.98
N ASP A 460 8.87 -37.14 1.38
CA ASP A 460 10.23 -37.13 0.87
C ASP A 460 10.30 -36.42 -0.51
N LEU A 461 10.15 -35.10 -0.49
CA LEU A 461 9.98 -34.22 -1.65
C LEU A 461 11.06 -34.31 -2.76
N PHE A 462 12.22 -34.93 -2.55
CA PHE A 462 13.30 -34.96 -3.55
C PHE A 462 13.03 -35.86 -4.77
N ASN A 463 12.04 -36.77 -4.71
CA ASN A 463 11.72 -37.69 -5.81
C ASN A 463 10.34 -37.42 -6.45
N GLY A 464 9.68 -36.31 -6.10
CA GLY A 464 8.42 -35.89 -6.73
C GLY A 464 8.65 -35.10 -8.02
N PRO A 465 7.67 -35.07 -8.95
CA PRO A 465 7.79 -34.38 -10.24
C PRO A 465 8.14 -32.89 -10.13
N PHE A 466 7.89 -32.26 -8.99
CA PHE A 466 8.19 -30.84 -8.71
C PHE A 466 9.68 -30.51 -8.54
N PHE A 467 10.51 -31.46 -8.11
CA PHE A 467 11.96 -31.24 -8.00
C PHE A 467 12.75 -31.72 -9.23
N GLY A 468 12.09 -32.40 -10.18
CA GLY A 468 12.66 -32.70 -11.50
C GLY A 468 12.95 -31.44 -12.34
N SER A 469 12.36 -30.30 -11.98
CA SER A 469 12.58 -29.00 -12.64
C SER A 469 13.25 -27.97 -11.74
N GLY A 470 14.14 -28.39 -10.82
CA GLY A 470 15.21 -27.55 -10.25
C GLY A 470 14.91 -26.07 -10.03
N ARG A 471 13.87 -25.70 -9.28
CA ARG A 471 13.84 -24.38 -8.64
C ARG A 471 14.51 -24.50 -7.28
N GLU A 472 15.84 -24.46 -7.31
CA GLU A 472 16.63 -23.83 -6.25
C GLU A 472 15.87 -22.59 -5.76
N LEU A 473 15.88 -22.33 -4.45
CA LEU A 473 15.29 -21.11 -3.86
C LEU A 473 15.49 -19.95 -4.82
N SER A 474 14.40 -19.26 -5.22
CA SER A 474 14.51 -18.08 -6.08
C SER A 474 15.69 -17.24 -5.56
N PRO A 475 16.69 -16.87 -6.38
CA PRO A 475 17.95 -16.31 -5.89
C PRO A 475 17.74 -15.06 -5.03
N GLN A 476 16.65 -14.33 -5.28
CA GLN A 476 16.19 -13.21 -4.46
C GLN A 476 15.71 -13.62 -3.06
N VAL A 477 14.96 -14.72 -2.93
CA VAL A 477 14.46 -15.25 -1.65
C VAL A 477 15.64 -15.70 -0.79
N ASP A 478 16.61 -16.41 -1.38
CA ASP A 478 17.81 -16.81 -0.64
C ASP A 478 18.67 -15.60 -0.25
N SER A 479 18.83 -14.60 -1.13
CA SER A 479 19.50 -13.34 -0.81
C SER A 479 18.84 -12.59 0.35
N PHE A 480 17.51 -12.49 0.36
CA PHE A 480 16.75 -11.87 1.45
C PHE A 480 16.86 -12.66 2.74
N ALA A 481 16.71 -13.99 2.68
CA ALA A 481 16.85 -14.87 3.84
C ALA A 481 18.26 -14.80 4.45
N ASN A 482 19.31 -14.77 3.62
CA ASN A 482 20.68 -14.60 4.06
C ASN A 482 20.91 -13.21 4.68
N THR A 483 20.26 -12.17 4.15
CA THR A 483 20.32 -10.82 4.74
C THR A 483 19.68 -10.79 6.13
N ILE A 484 18.49 -11.39 6.28
CA ILE A 484 17.80 -11.51 7.59
C ILE A 484 18.67 -12.32 8.55
N SER A 485 19.12 -13.50 8.15
CA SER A 485 19.89 -14.41 9.01
C SER A 485 21.20 -13.77 9.51
N ASN A 486 21.91 -13.06 8.62
CA ASN A 486 23.15 -12.35 8.98
C ASN A 486 22.91 -11.16 9.90
N ASP A 487 21.80 -10.44 9.75
CA ASP A 487 21.47 -9.30 10.60
C ASP A 487 20.98 -9.75 11.98
N VAL A 488 20.10 -10.76 12.03
CA VAL A 488 19.59 -11.33 13.29
C VAL A 488 20.72 -11.92 14.12
N SER A 489 21.58 -12.75 13.52
CA SER A 489 22.70 -13.38 14.23
C SER A 489 23.74 -12.39 14.77
N LYS A 490 23.89 -11.21 14.16
CA LYS A 490 24.90 -10.22 14.55
C LYS A 490 24.36 -9.13 15.47
N ASN A 491 23.12 -8.71 15.26
CA ASN A 491 22.62 -7.45 15.81
C ASN A 491 21.44 -7.63 16.78
N TRP A 492 20.80 -8.80 16.85
CA TRP A 492 19.62 -8.98 17.70
C TRP A 492 19.99 -9.59 19.05
N ILE A 493 19.38 -9.10 20.11
CA ILE A 493 19.43 -9.68 21.45
C ILE A 493 18.01 -10.14 21.81
N VAL A 494 17.85 -11.46 21.92
CA VAL A 494 16.58 -12.11 22.28
C VAL A 494 16.65 -12.54 23.75
N HIS A 495 15.91 -11.86 24.61
CA HIS A 495 15.62 -12.28 25.98
C HIS A 495 14.33 -13.12 26.03
N ASP A 496 14.05 -13.75 27.17
CA ASP A 496 12.85 -14.59 27.32
C ASP A 496 11.53 -13.80 27.25
N THR A 497 11.57 -12.48 27.51
CA THR A 497 10.39 -11.60 27.53
C THR A 497 10.53 -10.37 26.64
N SER A 498 11.67 -10.21 25.93
CA SER A 498 11.86 -9.06 25.03
C SER A 498 12.84 -9.35 23.90
N VAL A 499 12.66 -8.65 22.78
CA VAL A 499 13.62 -8.65 21.67
C VAL A 499 14.09 -7.22 21.42
N SER A 500 15.41 -7.01 21.43
CA SER A 500 16.02 -5.71 21.14
C SER A 500 17.09 -5.82 20.05
N ILE A 501 17.35 -4.71 19.36
CA ILE A 501 18.39 -4.62 18.34
C ILE A 501 19.52 -3.73 18.86
N ASN A 502 20.75 -4.23 18.77
CA ASN A 502 21.95 -3.43 18.95
C ASN A 502 22.09 -2.46 17.78
N THR A 503 21.79 -1.19 18.02
CA THR A 503 22.06 -0.14 17.04
C THR A 503 23.42 0.50 17.35
N PRO A 504 24.28 0.72 16.35
CA PRO A 504 25.47 1.55 16.56
C PRO A 504 25.01 2.98 16.84
N GLY A 505 25.10 3.40 18.11
CA GLY A 505 24.71 4.73 18.55
C GLY A 505 25.72 5.76 18.04
N ARG A 506 25.24 6.76 17.30
CA ARG A 506 26.01 7.96 16.96
C ARG A 506 25.84 8.97 18.09
N GLY A 507 26.61 8.83 19.16
CA GLY A 507 26.65 9.81 20.24
C GLY A 507 27.22 11.15 19.76
N PRO A 508 26.85 12.30 20.38
CA PRO A 508 27.53 13.56 20.16
C PRO A 508 28.96 13.42 20.68
N GLY A 509 29.92 13.21 19.78
CA GLY A 509 31.34 13.06 20.14
C GLY A 509 32.09 11.91 19.46
N GLY A 510 31.47 11.10 18.59
CA GLY A 510 32.21 10.13 17.76
C GLY A 510 32.81 8.93 18.52
N MET A 511 32.48 8.73 19.79
CA MET A 511 32.70 7.47 20.50
C MET A 511 31.48 6.56 20.30
N GLY A 512 31.71 5.37 19.73
CA GLY A 512 30.68 4.35 19.54
C GLY A 512 30.17 3.87 20.89
N SER A 513 28.94 4.24 21.23
CA SER A 513 28.19 3.68 22.35
C SER A 513 27.07 2.81 21.77
N THR A 514 26.96 1.57 22.21
CA THR A 514 25.83 0.69 21.90
C THR A 514 24.65 1.15 22.75
N GLN A 515 23.69 1.88 22.17
CA GLN A 515 22.40 2.10 22.81
C GLN A 515 21.51 0.91 22.44
N SER A 516 21.18 0.10 23.44
CA SER A 516 20.10 -0.88 23.35
C SER A 516 18.78 -0.12 23.28
N GLY A 517 18.01 -0.30 22.21
CA GLY A 517 16.64 0.24 22.14
C GLY A 517 15.76 -0.34 23.25
N GLN A 518 14.61 0.30 23.54
CA GLN A 518 13.64 -0.23 24.50
C GLN A 518 13.24 -1.69 24.20
N GLY A 519 13.24 -2.06 22.91
CA GLY A 519 12.90 -3.40 22.45
C GLY A 519 11.40 -3.66 22.55
N ALA A 520 10.90 -4.69 21.87
CA ALA A 520 9.50 -5.08 21.98
C ALA A 520 9.32 -6.12 23.08
N GLY A 521 8.29 -5.95 23.90
CA GLY A 521 7.88 -6.92 24.91
C GLY A 521 7.11 -8.08 24.30
N TYR A 522 7.32 -9.28 24.81
CA TYR A 522 6.59 -10.47 24.38
C TYR A 522 6.05 -11.26 25.57
N GLU A 523 4.86 -11.83 25.39
CA GLU A 523 4.29 -12.78 26.34
C GLU A 523 5.15 -14.05 26.35
N MET A 524 5.34 -14.60 27.56
CA MET A 524 6.13 -15.80 27.74
C MET A 524 5.45 -16.98 27.05
N PHE A 525 6.19 -17.71 26.23
CA PHE A 525 5.66 -18.89 25.55
C PHE A 525 5.46 -20.03 26.54
N GLU A 526 4.21 -20.42 26.79
CA GLU A 526 3.92 -21.66 27.51
C GLU A 526 3.92 -22.84 26.55
N TYR A 527 4.76 -23.84 26.84
CA TYR A 527 4.92 -25.01 25.97
C TYR A 527 3.60 -25.78 25.78
N GLU A 528 2.83 -25.94 26.86
CA GLU A 528 1.54 -26.64 26.84
C GLU A 528 0.50 -25.89 26.01
N ALA A 529 0.38 -24.58 26.19
CA ALA A 529 -0.52 -23.74 25.40
C ALA A 529 -0.20 -23.77 23.89
N LEU A 530 1.09 -23.77 23.52
CA LEU A 530 1.51 -23.90 22.13
C LEU A 530 1.21 -25.29 21.56
N ALA A 531 1.41 -26.35 22.33
CA ALA A 531 1.10 -27.72 21.92
C ALA A 531 -0.42 -27.92 21.71
N ASP A 532 -1.25 -27.39 22.61
CA ASP A 532 -2.71 -27.43 22.47
C ASP A 532 -3.19 -26.62 21.27
N ARG A 533 -2.61 -25.44 21.05
CA ARG A 533 -2.91 -24.63 19.86
C ARG A 533 -2.51 -25.34 18.57
N LEU A 534 -1.35 -26.00 18.55
CA LEU A 534 -0.92 -26.82 17.41
C LEU A 534 -1.94 -27.93 17.14
N LYS A 535 -2.42 -28.62 18.19
CA LYS A 535 -3.43 -29.67 18.07
C LYS A 535 -4.69 -29.16 17.39
N VAL A 536 -5.25 -28.05 17.87
CA VAL A 536 -6.47 -27.45 17.30
C VAL A 536 -6.26 -27.13 15.82
N LEU A 537 -5.16 -26.47 15.48
CA LEU A 537 -4.85 -26.12 14.08
C LEU A 537 -4.69 -27.35 13.18
N LEU A 538 -4.06 -28.43 13.67
CA LEU A 538 -3.91 -29.66 12.89
C LEU A 538 -5.26 -30.36 12.69
N MET A 539 -6.14 -30.35 13.70
CA MET A 539 -7.48 -30.93 13.61
C MET A 539 -8.33 -30.26 12.53
N ASP A 540 -8.15 -28.95 12.29
CA ASP A 540 -8.88 -28.23 11.23
C ASP A 540 -8.59 -28.79 9.83
N TRP A 541 -7.44 -29.43 9.63
CA TRP A 541 -7.07 -30.05 8.35
C TRP A 541 -7.60 -31.47 8.17
N ILE A 542 -7.99 -32.13 9.25
CA ILE A 542 -8.47 -33.51 9.18
C ILE A 542 -9.92 -33.47 8.70
N PRO A 543 -10.26 -34.10 7.56
CA PRO A 543 -11.65 -34.20 7.15
C PRO A 543 -12.43 -34.92 8.24
N PRO A 544 -13.64 -34.45 8.60
CA PRO A 544 -14.47 -35.16 9.57
C PRO A 544 -14.62 -36.59 9.07
N VAL A 545 -14.35 -37.56 9.95
CA VAL A 545 -14.55 -38.99 9.67
C VAL A 545 -16.06 -39.17 9.47
N THR A 546 -16.50 -38.92 8.24
CA THR A 546 -17.82 -39.26 7.78
C THR A 546 -17.75 -40.74 7.50
N ASP A 547 -18.19 -41.52 8.48
CA ASP A 547 -18.58 -42.89 8.27
C ASP A 547 -19.38 -42.95 6.95
N GLY A 548 -18.92 -43.75 5.99
CA GLY A 548 -19.28 -43.65 4.56
C GLY A 548 -20.77 -43.77 4.23
N ARG A 549 -21.62 -43.96 5.25
CA ARG A 549 -23.08 -43.94 5.19
C ARG A 549 -23.69 -42.53 5.21
N VAL A 550 -23.01 -41.54 5.79
CA VAL A 550 -23.58 -40.18 5.95
C VAL A 550 -23.49 -39.37 4.66
N ARG A 551 -22.41 -39.52 3.88
CA ARG A 551 -22.26 -38.84 2.58
C ARG A 551 -23.29 -39.32 1.56
N LYS A 552 -23.69 -40.60 1.61
CA LYS A 552 -24.72 -41.16 0.73
C LYS A 552 -26.13 -40.66 1.11
N LYS A 553 -26.45 -40.60 2.40
CA LYS A 553 -27.72 -40.02 2.89
C LYS A 553 -27.84 -38.52 2.67
N ALA A 554 -26.74 -37.77 2.74
CA ALA A 554 -26.75 -36.32 2.51
C ALA A 554 -26.86 -35.97 1.01
N LEU A 555 -26.31 -36.80 0.11
CA LEU A 555 -26.54 -36.64 -1.33
C LEU A 555 -27.96 -37.08 -1.75
N GLU A 556 -28.46 -38.19 -1.20
CA GLU A 556 -29.84 -38.66 -1.46
C GLU A 556 -30.88 -37.65 -0.94
N ALA A 557 -30.63 -36.98 0.20
CA ALA A 557 -31.52 -35.92 0.72
C ALA A 557 -31.49 -34.62 -0.10
N VAL A 558 -30.40 -34.32 -0.82
CA VAL A 558 -30.30 -33.14 -1.68
C VAL A 558 -30.86 -33.40 -3.07
N GLU A 559 -30.83 -34.64 -3.56
CA GLU A 559 -31.50 -35.03 -4.80
C GLU A 559 -33.03 -35.07 -4.65
N ASP A 560 -33.56 -35.46 -3.48
CA ASP A 560 -35.01 -35.44 -3.22
C ASP A 560 -35.58 -34.02 -3.04
N ASP A 561 -34.78 -33.04 -2.57
CA ASP A 561 -35.20 -31.64 -2.45
C ASP A 561 -35.06 -30.83 -3.77
N LEU A 562 -34.44 -31.40 -4.81
CA LEU A 562 -34.29 -30.79 -6.13
C LEU A 562 -35.32 -31.28 -7.17
N ILE A 563 -36.23 -32.18 -6.78
CA ILE A 563 -37.38 -32.60 -7.57
C ILE A 563 -38.67 -32.23 -6.82
N PHE A 564 -38.88 -30.94 -6.54
CA PHE A 564 -40.21 -30.33 -6.40
C PHE A 564 -40.19 -28.82 -6.65
#